data_AF-A0A7X7FIS9-F1
#
_entry.id   AF-A0A7X7FIS9-F1
#
_cell.length_a   1.000
_cell.length_b   1.000
_cell.length_c   1.000
_cell.angle_alpha   90.00
_cell.angle_beta   90.00
_cell.angle_gamma   90.00
#
_symmetry.space_group_name_H-M   'P 1'
#
loop_
_entity.id
_entity.type
_entity.pdbx_description
1 polymer ?
#
loop_
_entity_poly.entity_id
_entity_poly.type
_entity_poly.pdbx_seq_one_letter_code
_entity_poly.pdbx_strand_id
1 'polypeptide(L)'
;MRRSLRTSTVLVAAICTFLAAASAQAVLLSDLINYDPLTTPPELVPKIEVGDKTFTNFTVTVTGLLPYEADPANIEVTGVVDNGDYGLKFTSASPAMAMIFAHPGAFVDVLLGFDAIAAAPFKITGVDLSFAGAAPSDGLSQIVETVYGGDDQPTLLQVSTLGASTASAVLPDEYQWVRVMKDIAVVAGETGGASVNEFTQLFIQIPEPATISLLVLGGLALFGRGLARRRSALTIAIILGLGGMLIQPGTVSAIPLSTLTADPAESVTYGDFTFDNFEFNVVGSSGKWIASESAIDVQGFTTPTGSEDGLRFAGLIAALSNVTANSQVTLTIAYDVTLNNPEGAIHDVTMSFNGAPTHYDGWAQVGKSILLDGTGIGEAMVYNRPAQPVDPIKLLDHQIIGTGSYTQTLRVHDRIIVEGGLSGATTISYINQTFSLTPIPEPAVLLMTMLGLPLVIRRREKR
;
A
#
# COMPACT_ATOMS: atom_id res chain seq x y z
N MET A 1 27.54 -63.58 43.65
CA MET A 1 26.26 -63.48 42.93
C MET A 1 25.38 -62.46 43.64
N ARG A 2 25.36 -61.19 43.21
CA ARG A 2 24.29 -60.19 43.44
C ARG A 2 24.64 -58.89 42.71
N ARG A 3 23.73 -58.49 41.83
CA ARG A 3 23.68 -57.23 41.07
C ARG A 3 23.46 -56.04 42.03
N SER A 4 23.89 -54.84 41.64
CA SER A 4 23.11 -53.58 41.77
C SER A 4 23.98 -52.39 41.33
N LEU A 5 23.82 -51.96 40.08
CA LEU A 5 23.21 -50.68 39.68
C LEU A 5 24.02 -49.43 40.10
N ARG A 6 24.78 -48.92 39.12
CA ARG A 6 25.16 -47.50 39.03
C ARG A 6 23.89 -46.70 38.73
N THR A 7 23.47 -45.85 39.65
CA THR A 7 22.51 -44.77 39.38
C THR A 7 23.23 -43.67 38.61
N SER A 8 23.06 -43.65 37.29
CA SER A 8 23.36 -42.49 36.47
C SER A 8 22.13 -41.60 36.45
N THR A 9 22.15 -40.54 37.25
CA THR A 9 21.20 -39.43 37.20
C THR A 9 21.43 -38.69 35.89
N VAL A 10 20.59 -38.93 34.88
CA VAL A 10 20.55 -38.09 33.67
C VAL A 10 19.48 -37.05 33.90
N LEU A 11 19.92 -35.85 34.26
CA LEU A 11 19.13 -34.63 34.26
C LEU A 11 18.85 -34.29 32.79
N VAL A 12 17.65 -34.56 32.29
CA VAL A 12 17.20 -34.06 30.99
C VAL A 12 16.63 -32.66 31.23
N ALA A 13 17.46 -31.65 31.00
CA ALA A 13 17.00 -30.28 30.89
C ALA A 13 16.17 -30.15 29.60
N ALA A 14 14.85 -30.03 29.73
CA ALA A 14 14.00 -29.60 28.64
C ALA A 14 14.32 -28.12 28.38
N ILE A 15 15.06 -27.85 27.31
CA ILE A 15 15.22 -26.49 26.78
C ILE A 15 13.91 -26.16 26.08
N CYS A 16 12.94 -25.61 26.82
CA CYS A 16 11.92 -24.77 26.23
C CYS A 16 12.62 -23.48 25.81
N THR A 17 13.02 -23.37 24.54
CA THR A 17 13.25 -22.06 23.93
C THR A 17 11.90 -21.38 23.84
N PHE A 18 11.49 -20.76 24.95
CA PHE A 18 10.65 -19.58 24.87
C PHE A 18 11.46 -18.59 24.03
N LEU A 19 11.02 -18.31 22.80
CA LEU A 19 11.30 -17.01 22.22
C LEU A 19 10.65 -16.01 23.18
N ALA A 20 11.41 -15.54 24.16
CA ALA A 20 11.06 -14.34 24.85
C ALA A 20 10.93 -13.29 23.75
N ALA A 21 9.73 -12.72 23.58
CA ALA A 21 9.54 -11.55 22.76
C ALA A 21 10.49 -10.50 23.33
N ALA A 22 11.66 -10.33 22.69
CA ALA A 22 12.44 -9.14 22.90
C ALA A 22 11.49 -8.01 22.51
N SER A 23 11.17 -7.12 23.45
CA SER A 23 10.56 -5.84 23.10
C SER A 23 11.44 -5.24 22.01
N ALA A 24 10.94 -5.20 20.78
CA ALA A 24 11.69 -4.60 19.69
C ALA A 24 12.03 -3.18 20.14
N GLN A 25 13.32 -2.86 20.15
CA GLN A 25 13.77 -1.50 20.45
C GLN A 25 13.07 -0.54 19.48
N ALA A 26 12.56 0.58 19.97
CA ALA A 26 12.02 1.62 19.11
C ALA A 26 13.08 2.04 18.08
N VAL A 27 12.68 2.10 16.81
CA VAL A 27 13.54 2.54 15.69
C VAL A 27 12.92 3.81 15.11
N LEU A 28 13.74 4.81 14.77
CA LEU A 28 13.23 6.00 14.09
C LEU A 28 12.77 5.66 12.68
N LEU A 29 11.65 6.23 12.24
CA LEU A 29 11.12 6.00 10.89
C LEU A 29 12.12 6.47 9.83
N SER A 30 12.89 7.54 10.11
CA SER A 30 14.00 7.98 9.25
C SER A 30 15.03 6.87 8.98
N ASP A 31 15.31 6.02 9.96
CA ASP A 31 16.31 4.95 9.84
C ASP A 31 15.77 3.77 9.01
N LEU A 32 14.44 3.65 8.91
CA LEU A 32 13.77 2.62 8.13
C LEU A 32 13.61 2.99 6.65
N ILE A 33 13.59 4.29 6.34
CA ILE A 33 13.42 4.81 4.97
C ILE A 33 14.73 5.26 4.31
N ASN A 34 15.81 5.45 5.08
CA ASN A 34 17.08 5.95 4.56
C ASN A 34 17.93 4.83 3.94
N TYR A 35 17.43 4.26 2.86
CA TYR A 35 18.17 3.30 2.02
C TYR A 35 17.74 3.45 0.56
N ASP A 36 18.61 3.07 -0.37
CA ASP A 36 18.28 3.06 -1.79
C ASP A 36 17.80 1.66 -2.19
N PRO A 37 16.52 1.47 -2.56
CA PRO A 37 15.98 0.17 -2.92
C PRO A 37 16.65 -0.46 -4.15
N LEU A 38 17.31 0.33 -5.01
CA LEU A 38 18.00 -0.17 -6.21
C LEU A 38 19.40 -0.71 -5.93
N THR A 39 20.09 -0.16 -4.93
CA THR A 39 21.49 -0.47 -4.67
C THR A 39 21.74 -1.16 -3.33
N THR A 40 20.76 -1.11 -2.42
CA THR A 40 20.86 -1.78 -1.11
C THR A 40 20.64 -3.28 -1.29
N PRO A 41 21.61 -4.13 -0.92
CA PRO A 41 21.41 -5.58 -0.93
C PRO A 41 20.21 -5.99 -0.04
N PRO A 42 19.42 -7.00 -0.45
CA PRO A 42 18.26 -7.48 0.30
C PRO A 42 18.48 -7.71 1.80
N GLU A 43 19.66 -8.21 2.17
CA GLU A 43 20.04 -8.49 3.55
C GLU A 43 20.36 -7.25 4.40
N LEU A 44 20.53 -6.09 3.77
CA LEU A 44 20.81 -4.81 4.41
C LEU A 44 19.60 -3.86 4.42
N VAL A 45 18.46 -4.26 3.84
CA VAL A 45 17.24 -3.48 3.90
C VAL A 45 16.80 -3.34 5.36
N PRO A 46 16.57 -2.10 5.87
CA PRO A 46 16.10 -1.87 7.23
C PRO A 46 14.78 -2.61 7.48
N LYS A 47 14.72 -3.33 8.59
CA LYS A 47 13.55 -4.13 8.97
C LYS A 47 13.31 -4.16 10.46
N ILE A 48 12.06 -4.38 10.85
CA ILE A 48 11.64 -4.67 12.22
C ILE A 48 11.08 -6.09 12.24
N GLU A 49 11.58 -6.92 13.14
CA GLU A 49 11.08 -8.28 13.35
C GLU A 49 10.30 -8.35 14.66
N VAL A 50 9.06 -8.85 14.61
CA VAL A 50 8.17 -8.95 15.76
C VAL A 50 7.46 -10.29 15.70
N GLY A 51 7.82 -11.21 16.60
CA GLY A 51 7.26 -12.57 16.59
C GLY A 51 7.53 -13.30 15.28
N ASP A 52 6.48 -13.62 14.53
CA ASP A 52 6.53 -14.27 13.22
C ASP A 52 6.40 -13.30 12.05
N LYS A 53 6.42 -11.97 12.31
CA LYS A 53 6.32 -10.93 11.28
C LYS A 53 7.66 -10.24 11.05
N THR A 54 7.93 -9.95 9.78
CA THR A 54 8.98 -9.04 9.35
C THR A 54 8.34 -7.84 8.66
N PHE A 55 8.67 -6.64 9.13
CA PHE A 55 8.26 -5.37 8.53
C PHE A 55 9.43 -4.74 7.81
N THR A 56 9.26 -4.37 6.55
CA THR A 56 10.33 -3.87 5.68
C THR A 56 9.77 -2.92 4.63
N ASN A 57 10.62 -2.40 3.74
CA ASN A 57 10.22 -1.61 2.58
C ASN A 57 9.42 -0.35 2.94
N PHE A 58 9.86 0.33 4.00
CA PHE A 58 9.24 1.56 4.48
C PHE A 58 9.43 2.69 3.45
N THR A 59 8.37 3.45 3.22
CA THR A 59 8.35 4.62 2.33
C THR A 59 7.54 5.71 2.98
N VAL A 60 7.96 6.97 2.84
CA VAL A 60 7.21 8.12 3.35
C VAL A 60 7.22 9.24 2.31
N THR A 61 6.06 9.82 2.05
CA THR A 61 5.91 11.10 1.37
C THR A 61 5.11 12.02 2.27
N VAL A 62 5.56 13.25 2.42
CA VAL A 62 4.89 14.28 3.21
C VAL A 62 4.53 15.43 2.30
N THR A 63 3.23 15.72 2.17
CA THR A 63 2.72 16.90 1.47
C THR A 63 1.93 17.76 2.45
N GLY A 64 1.75 19.04 2.15
CA GLY A 64 0.99 19.93 3.03
C GLY A 64 1.06 21.38 2.61
N LEU A 65 0.26 22.21 3.26
CA LEU A 65 0.29 23.66 3.10
C LEU A 65 0.28 24.36 4.44
N LEU A 66 0.97 25.49 4.48
CA LEU A 66 1.22 26.30 5.69
C LEU A 66 2.04 25.50 6.73
N PRO A 67 2.39 26.07 7.89
CA PRO A 67 3.26 25.38 8.84
C PRO A 67 2.64 24.07 9.37
N TYR A 68 3.41 23.00 9.29
CA TYR A 68 3.10 21.69 9.88
C TYR A 68 4.37 21.03 10.39
N GLU A 69 4.20 20.01 11.24
CA GLU A 69 5.27 19.16 11.76
C GLU A 69 4.96 17.70 11.38
N ALA A 70 5.79 17.12 10.53
CA ALA A 70 5.68 15.73 10.08
C ALA A 70 7.05 15.23 9.58
N ASP A 71 8.01 15.17 10.50
CA ASP A 71 9.37 14.73 10.20
C ASP A 71 9.54 13.26 10.59
N PRO A 72 9.86 12.36 9.63
CA PRO A 72 10.17 10.95 9.94
C PRO A 72 11.26 10.75 11.00
N ALA A 73 12.16 11.71 11.19
CA ALA A 73 13.18 11.65 12.25
C ALA A 73 12.61 11.83 13.67
N ASN A 74 11.36 12.29 13.80
CA ASN A 74 10.65 12.46 15.07
C ASN A 74 9.59 11.37 15.30
N ILE A 75 9.52 10.34 14.46
CA ILE A 75 8.55 9.25 14.57
C ILE A 75 9.28 7.97 14.98
N GLU A 76 8.91 7.41 16.12
CA GLU A 76 9.36 6.10 16.58
C GLU A 76 8.42 5.01 16.10
N VAL A 77 9.01 3.91 15.62
CA VAL A 77 8.32 2.68 15.22
C VAL A 77 8.74 1.57 16.17
N THR A 78 7.77 1.02 16.90
CA THR A 78 8.00 -0.03 17.88
C THR A 78 7.20 -1.27 17.53
N GLY A 79 7.84 -2.44 17.60
CA GLY A 79 7.13 -3.71 17.44
C GLY A 79 6.20 -3.99 18.62
N VAL A 80 4.96 -4.39 18.34
CA VAL A 80 3.95 -4.68 19.37
C VAL A 80 3.31 -6.05 19.18
N VAL A 81 2.78 -6.58 20.27
CA VAL A 81 1.95 -7.79 20.29
C VAL A 81 0.70 -7.51 21.13
N ASP A 82 -0.46 -7.82 20.58
CA ASP A 82 -1.73 -7.76 21.30
C ASP A 82 -2.58 -8.97 20.96
N ASN A 83 -3.12 -9.64 21.97
CA ASN A 83 -3.91 -10.89 21.84
C ASN A 83 -3.29 -12.00 20.96
N GLY A 84 -1.97 -11.98 20.75
CA GLY A 84 -1.27 -12.94 19.90
C GLY A 84 -1.06 -12.49 18.45
N ASP A 85 -1.61 -11.35 18.07
CA ASP A 85 -1.36 -10.69 16.79
C ASP A 85 -0.17 -9.74 16.92
N TYR A 86 0.67 -9.73 15.89
CA TYR A 86 1.91 -8.96 15.85
C TYR A 86 1.77 -7.75 14.94
N GLY A 87 2.47 -6.67 15.26
CA GLY A 87 2.30 -5.42 14.54
C GLY A 87 3.30 -4.33 14.90
N LEU A 88 2.96 -3.10 14.52
CA LEU A 88 3.76 -1.91 14.70
C LEU A 88 2.94 -0.82 15.40
N LYS A 89 3.56 -0.12 16.34
CA LYS A 89 3.06 1.11 16.93
C LYS A 89 3.95 2.28 16.50
N PHE A 90 3.32 3.36 16.06
CA PHE A 90 3.96 4.59 15.65
C PHE A 90 3.62 5.68 16.66
N THR A 91 4.65 6.34 17.18
CA THR A 91 4.55 7.39 18.21
C THR A 91 5.54 8.51 17.93
N SER A 92 5.34 9.66 18.58
CA SER A 92 6.37 10.69 18.62
C SER A 92 7.59 10.22 19.42
N ALA A 93 8.79 10.50 18.92
CA ALA A 93 10.05 10.34 19.64
C ALA A 93 10.14 11.31 20.85
N SER A 94 9.34 12.37 20.85
CA SER A 94 9.23 13.34 21.94
C SER A 94 7.86 13.25 22.59
N PRO A 95 7.74 12.77 23.86
CA PRO A 95 6.45 12.63 24.54
C PRO A 95 5.66 13.94 24.71
N ALA A 96 6.30 15.09 24.52
CA ALA A 96 5.70 16.41 24.62
C ALA A 96 5.18 16.95 23.27
N MET A 97 5.42 16.24 22.16
CA MET A 97 5.04 16.66 20.81
C MET A 97 4.13 15.62 20.17
N ALA A 98 3.20 16.08 19.35
CA ALA A 98 2.46 15.17 18.50
C ALA A 98 3.39 14.51 17.47
N MET A 99 3.01 13.31 17.00
CA MET A 99 3.76 12.62 15.95
C MET A 99 3.62 13.36 14.61
N ILE A 100 2.41 13.84 14.31
CA ILE A 100 2.09 14.71 13.18
C ILE A 100 1.22 15.85 13.69
N PHE A 101 1.53 17.08 13.29
CA PHE A 101 0.80 18.29 13.72
C PHE A 101 0.57 19.27 12.57
N ALA A 102 -0.64 19.79 12.46
CA ALA A 102 -0.97 20.92 11.60
C ALA A 102 -1.28 22.15 12.47
N HIS A 103 -0.59 23.27 12.22
CA HIS A 103 -0.91 24.55 12.88
C HIS A 103 -2.25 25.11 12.39
N PRO A 104 -2.88 26.04 13.14
CA PRO A 104 -4.14 26.66 12.72
C PRO A 104 -4.11 27.13 11.25
N GLY A 105 -5.14 26.75 10.50
CA GLY A 105 -5.29 27.01 9.07
C GLY A 105 -4.47 26.11 8.13
N ALA A 106 -3.55 25.29 8.64
CA ALA A 106 -2.69 24.40 7.86
C ALA A 106 -3.31 23.02 7.66
N PHE A 107 -2.71 22.25 6.75
CA PHE A 107 -2.88 20.80 6.71
C PHE A 107 -1.58 20.12 6.34
N VAL A 108 -1.50 18.84 6.69
CA VAL A 108 -0.45 17.92 6.27
C VAL A 108 -1.07 16.59 5.92
N ASP A 109 -0.51 15.95 4.91
CA ASP A 109 -0.87 14.63 4.43
C ASP A 109 0.40 13.77 4.33
N VAL A 110 0.40 12.63 5.00
CA VAL A 110 1.54 11.72 5.07
C VAL A 110 1.15 10.38 4.46
N LEU A 111 1.76 10.05 3.34
CA LEU A 111 1.66 8.74 2.72
C LEU A 111 2.79 7.84 3.23
N LEU A 112 2.46 6.90 4.10
CA LEU A 112 3.37 5.92 4.70
C LEU A 112 3.10 4.53 4.12
N GLY A 113 4.08 3.90 3.49
CA GLY A 113 3.97 2.53 2.99
C GLY A 113 4.98 1.60 3.65
N PHE A 114 4.63 0.33 3.86
CA PHE A 114 5.56 -0.73 4.30
C PHE A 114 4.99 -2.12 3.97
N ASP A 115 5.84 -3.13 4.00
CA ASP A 115 5.47 -4.53 3.81
C ASP A 115 5.39 -5.24 5.15
N ALA A 116 4.41 -6.14 5.27
CA ALA A 116 4.33 -7.09 6.38
C ALA A 116 4.41 -8.53 5.84
N ILE A 117 5.39 -9.28 6.35
CA ILE A 117 5.71 -10.63 5.88
C ILE A 117 5.54 -11.62 7.02
N ALA A 118 4.68 -12.63 6.85
CA ALA A 118 4.52 -13.73 7.80
C ALA A 118 5.50 -14.86 7.50
N ALA A 119 6.25 -15.28 8.52
CA ALA A 119 7.12 -16.44 8.44
C ALA A 119 6.30 -17.72 8.20
N ALA A 120 6.76 -18.61 7.31
CA ALA A 120 6.10 -19.88 7.10
C ALA A 120 6.05 -20.71 8.41
N PRO A 121 4.94 -21.40 8.72
CA PRO A 121 3.76 -21.62 7.88
C PRO A 121 2.62 -20.60 8.06
N PHE A 122 2.84 -19.49 8.77
CA PHE A 122 1.79 -18.53 9.12
C PHE A 122 1.32 -17.70 7.91
N LYS A 123 0.09 -17.18 8.04
CA LYS A 123 -0.60 -16.35 7.06
C LYS A 123 -1.30 -15.18 7.73
N ILE A 124 -1.41 -14.07 7.01
CA ILE A 124 -2.15 -12.87 7.37
C ILE A 124 -3.55 -12.99 6.76
N THR A 125 -4.57 -12.88 7.60
CA THR A 125 -5.98 -13.03 7.20
C THR A 125 -6.79 -11.76 7.44
N GLY A 126 -6.24 -10.81 8.18
CA GLY A 126 -6.89 -9.57 8.53
C GLY A 126 -5.91 -8.56 9.10
N VAL A 127 -6.41 -7.34 9.27
CA VAL A 127 -5.67 -6.21 9.80
C VAL A 127 -6.54 -5.40 10.75
N ASP A 128 -5.91 -4.90 11.81
CA ASP A 128 -6.53 -4.00 12.77
C ASP A 128 -5.73 -2.69 12.85
N LEU A 129 -6.47 -1.58 12.87
CA LEU A 129 -5.94 -0.24 12.97
C LEU A 129 -6.60 0.46 14.17
N SER A 130 -5.78 1.04 15.04
CA SER A 130 -6.23 1.97 16.07
C SER A 130 -5.44 3.27 15.99
N PHE A 131 -6.07 4.39 16.31
CA PHE A 131 -5.38 5.68 16.33
C PHE A 131 -5.83 6.56 17.50
N ALA A 132 -4.94 7.46 17.89
CA ALA A 132 -5.24 8.57 18.77
C ALA A 132 -4.84 9.88 18.10
N GLY A 133 -5.83 10.67 17.71
CA GLY A 133 -5.65 12.01 17.18
C GLY A 133 -6.57 13.01 17.84
N ALA A 134 -6.33 14.29 17.59
CA ALA A 134 -7.14 15.39 18.07
C ALA A 134 -7.33 16.41 16.96
N ALA A 135 -8.54 16.92 16.81
CA ALA A 135 -8.84 18.01 15.90
C ALA A 135 -9.96 18.88 16.50
N PRO A 136 -9.99 20.19 16.20
CA PRO A 136 -11.14 21.01 16.53
C PRO A 136 -12.35 20.58 15.69
N SER A 137 -13.55 21.07 16.01
CA SER A 137 -14.79 20.68 15.30
C SER A 137 -14.78 21.02 13.80
N ASP A 138 -14.00 22.02 13.42
CA ASP A 138 -13.78 22.49 12.05
C ASP A 138 -12.49 21.92 11.40
N GLY A 139 -11.81 20.98 12.06
CA GLY A 139 -10.65 20.25 11.56
C GLY A 139 -10.92 18.76 11.36
N LEU A 140 -9.88 18.01 11.03
CA LEU A 140 -9.91 16.56 10.79
C LEU A 140 -8.55 15.96 11.09
N SER A 141 -8.51 14.85 11.84
CA SER A 141 -7.37 13.93 11.82
C SER A 141 -7.88 12.55 11.42
N GLN A 142 -7.26 11.94 10.41
CA GLN A 142 -7.72 10.71 9.80
C GLN A 142 -6.55 9.86 9.37
N ILE A 143 -6.72 8.54 9.49
CA ILE A 143 -5.87 7.56 8.82
C ILE A 143 -6.75 6.72 7.93
N VAL A 144 -6.46 6.74 6.63
CA VAL A 144 -7.00 5.80 5.64
C VAL A 144 -5.91 4.80 5.31
N GLU A 145 -6.21 3.52 5.47
CA GLU A 145 -5.29 2.43 5.13
C GLU A 145 -5.83 1.64 3.96
N THR A 146 -4.94 1.35 3.01
CA THR A 146 -5.17 0.37 1.96
C THR A 146 -4.15 -0.76 2.11
N VAL A 147 -4.64 -1.99 2.20
CA VAL A 147 -3.81 -3.19 2.27
C VAL A 147 -3.94 -3.96 0.96
N TYR A 148 -2.82 -4.23 0.30
CA TYR A 148 -2.75 -5.02 -0.92
C TYR A 148 -2.19 -6.41 -0.59
N GLY A 149 -2.95 -7.45 -0.95
CA GLY A 149 -2.48 -8.83 -0.96
C GLY A 149 -1.59 -9.14 -2.16
N GLY A 150 -1.15 -10.40 -2.26
CA GLY A 150 -0.37 -10.88 -3.41
C GLY A 150 -1.14 -10.97 -4.73
N ASP A 151 -2.45 -10.67 -4.71
CA ASP A 151 -3.37 -10.59 -5.83
C ASP A 151 -3.72 -9.14 -6.22
N ASP A 152 -3.03 -8.16 -5.63
CA ASP A 152 -3.25 -6.71 -5.77
C ASP A 152 -4.66 -6.23 -5.39
N GLN A 153 -5.49 -7.06 -4.73
CA GLN A 153 -6.82 -6.63 -4.30
C GLN A 153 -6.70 -5.70 -3.08
N PRO A 154 -7.13 -4.43 -3.18
CA PRO A 154 -7.06 -3.49 -2.06
C PRO A 154 -8.17 -3.75 -1.03
N THR A 155 -7.81 -3.73 0.23
CA THR A 155 -8.74 -3.67 1.37
C THR A 155 -8.59 -2.34 2.08
N LEU A 156 -9.70 -1.61 2.26
CA LEU A 156 -9.69 -0.26 2.87
C LEU A 156 -10.10 -0.31 4.35
N LEU A 157 -9.36 0.41 5.18
CA LEU A 157 -9.70 0.70 6.58
C LEU A 157 -9.63 2.21 6.80
N GLN A 158 -10.41 2.70 7.75
CA GLN A 158 -10.43 4.11 8.06
C GLN A 158 -10.70 4.34 9.54
N VAL A 159 -9.94 5.25 10.12
CA VAL A 159 -10.15 5.77 11.46
C VAL A 159 -10.03 7.29 11.43
N SER A 160 -10.85 8.01 12.19
CA SER A 160 -10.81 9.49 12.18
C SER A 160 -11.44 10.11 13.41
N THR A 161 -11.15 11.40 13.65
CA THR A 161 -11.76 12.20 14.74
C THR A 161 -13.24 12.46 14.50
N LEU A 162 -13.73 12.27 13.28
CA LEU A 162 -15.15 12.38 12.91
C LEU A 162 -15.85 11.01 12.85
N GLY A 163 -15.11 9.91 13.05
CA GLY A 163 -15.59 8.54 12.92
C GLY A 163 -15.08 7.63 14.04
N ALA A 164 -14.81 6.37 13.73
CA ALA A 164 -14.29 5.41 14.70
C ALA A 164 -12.79 5.62 14.98
N SER A 165 -12.35 5.34 16.22
CA SER A 165 -10.94 5.33 16.62
C SER A 165 -10.23 3.99 16.38
N THR A 166 -10.99 2.98 15.98
CA THR A 166 -10.50 1.64 15.67
C THR A 166 -11.24 1.11 14.44
N ALA A 167 -10.55 0.37 13.58
CA ALA A 167 -11.12 -0.31 12.43
C ALA A 167 -10.44 -1.66 12.24
N SER A 168 -11.20 -2.62 11.70
CA SER A 168 -10.75 -3.98 11.41
C SER A 168 -11.24 -4.37 10.03
N ALA A 169 -10.43 -5.12 9.28
CA ALA A 169 -10.86 -5.70 8.02
C ALA A 169 -10.31 -7.11 7.84
N VAL A 170 -11.15 -7.96 7.26
CA VAL A 170 -10.76 -9.30 6.80
C VAL A 170 -10.28 -9.15 5.37
N LEU A 171 -9.12 -9.73 5.07
CA LEU A 171 -8.57 -9.72 3.73
C LEU A 171 -9.31 -10.73 2.83
N PRO A 172 -9.32 -10.52 1.49
CA PRO A 172 -10.03 -11.41 0.56
C PRO A 172 -9.50 -12.86 0.54
N ASP A 173 -8.22 -13.05 0.86
CA ASP A 173 -7.54 -14.35 0.95
C ASP A 173 -6.50 -14.34 2.10
N GLU A 174 -5.81 -15.46 2.28
CA GLU A 174 -4.72 -15.63 3.26
C GLU A 174 -3.35 -15.37 2.61
N TYR A 175 -2.68 -14.30 3.05
CA TYR A 175 -1.43 -13.87 2.42
C TYR A 175 -0.19 -14.15 3.28
N GLN A 176 0.93 -14.44 2.62
CA GLN A 176 2.24 -14.52 3.29
C GLN A 176 2.93 -13.15 3.37
N TRP A 177 2.53 -12.23 2.48
CA TRP A 177 3.06 -10.90 2.34
C TRP A 177 1.89 -9.98 2.00
N VAL A 178 1.84 -8.81 2.61
CA VAL A 178 0.92 -7.73 2.26
C VAL A 178 1.68 -6.41 2.20
N ARG A 179 1.28 -5.53 1.27
CA ARG A 179 1.72 -4.13 1.23
C ARG A 179 0.68 -3.27 1.92
N VAL A 180 1.10 -2.53 2.95
CA VAL A 180 0.27 -1.56 3.64
C VAL A 180 0.61 -0.17 3.12
N MET A 181 -0.41 0.60 2.75
CA MET A 181 -0.32 2.02 2.41
C MET A 181 -1.27 2.80 3.32
N LYS A 182 -0.71 3.68 4.16
CA LYS A 182 -1.44 4.57 5.06
C LYS A 182 -1.37 5.98 4.53
N ASP A 183 -2.51 6.63 4.51
CA ASP A 183 -2.70 8.05 4.28
C ASP A 183 -3.11 8.67 5.61
N ILE A 184 -2.29 9.59 6.11
CA ILE A 184 -2.51 10.28 7.36
C ILE A 184 -2.78 11.76 7.08
N ALA A 185 -4.06 12.10 6.97
CA ALA A 185 -4.51 13.47 6.76
C ALA A 185 -4.75 14.17 8.11
N VAL A 186 -4.08 15.30 8.31
CA VAL A 186 -4.26 16.17 9.48
C VAL A 186 -4.56 17.58 9.00
N VAL A 187 -5.81 18.00 9.18
CA VAL A 187 -6.34 19.30 8.79
C VAL A 187 -6.69 20.09 10.05
N ALA A 188 -6.02 21.21 10.26
CA ALA A 188 -6.32 22.11 11.36
C ALA A 188 -7.61 22.91 11.12
N GLY A 189 -8.22 23.37 12.22
CA GLY A 189 -9.28 24.37 12.16
C GLY A 189 -8.73 25.77 11.93
N GLU A 190 -9.60 26.77 11.85
CA GLU A 190 -9.19 28.16 11.62
C GLU A 190 -8.32 28.72 12.75
N THR A 191 -8.64 28.35 14.00
CA THR A 191 -7.94 28.86 15.19
C THR A 191 -7.27 27.77 16.03
N GLY A 192 -7.60 26.49 15.80
CA GLY A 192 -7.08 25.35 16.56
C GLY A 192 -6.24 24.43 15.67
N GLY A 193 -5.10 23.96 16.19
CA GLY A 193 -4.29 22.95 15.51
C GLY A 193 -4.94 21.55 15.55
N ALA A 194 -4.50 20.67 14.68
CA ALA A 194 -4.89 19.25 14.67
C ALA A 194 -3.67 18.36 14.74
N SER A 195 -3.84 17.14 15.23
CA SER A 195 -2.74 16.20 15.44
C SER A 195 -3.12 14.74 15.28
N VAL A 196 -2.11 13.93 14.98
CA VAL A 196 -2.09 12.49 15.24
C VAL A 196 -0.95 12.25 16.23
N ASN A 197 -1.25 11.62 17.36
CA ASN A 197 -0.29 11.41 18.44
C ASN A 197 0.30 10.00 18.38
N GLU A 198 -0.54 9.02 18.05
CA GLU A 198 -0.13 7.63 17.85
C GLU A 198 -1.10 6.87 16.97
N PHE A 199 -0.62 5.78 16.37
CA PHE A 199 -1.47 4.73 15.82
C PHE A 199 -0.79 3.37 15.96
N THR A 200 -1.60 2.32 15.98
CA THR A 200 -1.14 0.94 16.06
C THR A 200 -1.76 0.13 14.93
N GLN A 201 -0.91 -0.62 14.24
CA GLN A 201 -1.27 -1.62 13.24
C GLN A 201 -1.05 -3.02 13.82
N LEU A 202 -2.02 -3.92 13.70
CA LEU A 202 -1.86 -5.34 13.99
C LEU A 202 -2.27 -6.19 12.77
N PHE A 203 -1.69 -7.38 12.67
CA PHE A 203 -1.97 -8.34 11.59
C PHE A 203 -2.50 -9.65 12.18
N ILE A 204 -3.72 -10.00 11.80
CA ILE A 204 -4.45 -11.17 12.29
C ILE A 204 -3.97 -12.43 11.56
N GLN A 205 -3.81 -13.55 12.30
CA GLN A 205 -3.27 -14.80 11.73
C GLN A 205 -4.00 -16.09 12.16
N ILE A 206 -3.85 -17.14 11.33
CA ILE A 206 -4.32 -18.51 11.59
C ILE A 206 -3.17 -19.53 11.39
N PRO A 207 -3.07 -20.59 12.22
CA PRO A 207 -3.83 -20.83 13.45
C PRO A 207 -3.30 -19.97 14.58
N GLU A 208 -4.19 -19.53 15.47
CA GLU A 208 -3.82 -18.80 16.70
C GLU A 208 -2.61 -19.48 17.38
N PRO A 209 -1.56 -18.75 17.77
CA PRO A 209 -0.35 -19.31 18.38
C PRO A 209 -0.63 -20.25 19.58
N ALA A 210 -1.75 -20.03 20.28
CA ALA A 210 -2.22 -20.88 21.37
C ALA A 210 -2.65 -22.29 20.91
N THR A 211 -3.23 -22.42 19.71
CA THR A 211 -3.75 -23.68 19.17
C THR A 211 -2.62 -24.67 18.84
N ILE A 212 -1.49 -24.18 18.32
CA ILE A 212 -0.29 -25.00 18.07
C ILE A 212 0.33 -25.45 19.39
N SER A 213 0.41 -24.55 20.38
CA SER A 213 0.94 -24.88 21.71
C SER A 213 0.10 -25.97 22.40
N LEU A 214 -1.24 -25.88 22.30
CA LEU A 214 -2.15 -26.88 22.87
C LEU A 214 -2.11 -28.21 22.12
N LEU A 215 -1.96 -28.20 20.78
CA LEU A 215 -1.84 -29.40 19.96
C LEU A 215 -0.51 -30.13 20.22
N VAL A 216 0.59 -29.40 20.39
CA VAL A 216 1.91 -29.98 20.70
C VAL A 216 1.95 -30.52 22.13
N LEU A 217 1.41 -29.78 23.11
CA LEU A 217 1.31 -30.25 24.50
C LEU A 217 0.33 -31.43 24.64
N GLY A 218 -0.81 -31.39 23.93
CA GLY A 218 -1.78 -32.49 23.89
C GLY A 218 -1.24 -33.73 23.17
N GLY A 219 -0.45 -33.54 22.10
CA GLY A 219 0.23 -34.63 21.38
C GLY A 219 1.30 -35.31 22.23
N LEU A 220 2.12 -34.55 22.97
CA LEU A 220 3.11 -35.11 23.88
C LEU A 220 2.46 -35.84 25.08
N ALA A 221 1.30 -35.37 25.55
CA ALA A 221 0.53 -36.04 26.59
C ALA A 221 -0.07 -37.39 26.14
N LEU A 222 -0.46 -37.51 24.86
CA LEU A 222 -1.06 -38.73 24.30
C LEU A 222 -0.02 -39.76 23.82
N PHE A 223 1.16 -39.33 23.37
CA PHE A 223 2.21 -40.22 22.86
C PHE A 223 3.39 -40.46 23.82
N GLY A 224 3.42 -39.79 24.98
CA GLY A 224 4.47 -39.92 26.01
C GLY A 224 4.55 -41.27 26.75
N ARG A 225 3.81 -42.30 26.33
CA ARG A 225 3.84 -43.63 26.98
C ARG A 225 4.37 -44.79 26.15
N GLY A 226 4.89 -44.56 24.95
CA GLY A 226 5.61 -45.63 24.29
C GLY A 226 6.14 -45.25 22.93
N LEU A 227 7.40 -44.84 22.87
CA LEU A 227 8.31 -45.25 21.79
C LEU A 227 9.75 -44.98 22.24
N ALA A 228 10.28 -45.87 23.08
CA ALA A 228 11.72 -46.04 23.19
C ALA A 228 12.20 -46.76 21.93
N ARG A 229 13.33 -46.26 21.38
CA ARG A 229 14.13 -46.81 20.26
C ARG A 229 13.55 -46.64 18.85
N ARG A 230 14.10 -45.67 18.13
CA ARG A 230 14.93 -45.94 16.94
C ARG A 230 15.84 -44.75 16.64
N ARG A 231 17.12 -45.05 16.49
CA ARG A 231 18.16 -44.15 16.00
C ARG A 231 17.98 -43.98 14.49
N SER A 232 17.72 -42.78 14.02
CA SER A 232 18.05 -42.32 12.67
C SER A 232 18.23 -40.82 12.70
N ALA A 233 19.34 -40.35 12.14
CA ALA A 233 19.67 -38.95 11.99
C ALA A 233 18.60 -38.23 11.17
N LEU A 234 18.01 -37.18 11.73
CA LEU A 234 17.24 -36.20 10.97
C LEU A 234 17.98 -34.88 11.10
N THR A 235 18.84 -34.61 10.13
CA THR A 235 19.41 -33.29 9.91
C THR A 235 18.26 -32.40 9.47
N ILE A 236 17.74 -31.57 10.37
CA ILE A 236 16.80 -30.51 10.03
C ILE A 236 17.61 -29.44 9.30
N ALA A 237 17.51 -29.44 7.98
CA ALA A 237 17.97 -28.33 7.17
C ALA A 237 17.02 -27.15 7.43
N ILE A 238 17.52 -26.10 8.07
CA ILE A 238 16.91 -24.78 8.06
C ILE A 238 17.04 -24.31 6.62
N ILE A 239 15.97 -24.44 5.83
CA ILE A 239 15.86 -23.79 4.54
C ILE A 239 15.59 -22.33 4.86
N LEU A 240 16.63 -21.49 4.74
CA LEU A 240 16.49 -20.06 4.59
C LEU A 240 15.58 -19.84 3.38
N GLY A 241 14.33 -19.48 3.64
CA GLY A 241 13.38 -19.05 2.63
C GLY A 241 13.90 -17.74 2.05
N LEU A 242 14.71 -17.84 1.00
CA LEU A 242 14.92 -16.77 0.02
C LEU A 242 13.59 -16.57 -0.70
N GLY A 243 12.67 -15.86 -0.04
CA GLY A 243 11.58 -15.18 -0.74
C GLY A 243 12.23 -14.15 -1.64
N GLY A 244 12.00 -14.25 -2.94
CA GLY A 244 12.46 -13.25 -3.89
C GLY A 244 11.89 -11.90 -3.48
N MET A 245 12.74 -11.01 -2.97
CA MET A 245 12.39 -9.61 -2.84
C MET A 245 12.19 -9.09 -4.26
N LEU A 246 10.95 -8.73 -4.59
CA LEU A 246 10.67 -7.96 -5.80
C LEU A 246 11.43 -6.64 -5.65
N ILE A 247 12.43 -6.44 -6.49
CA ILE A 247 13.15 -5.18 -6.63
C ILE A 247 12.15 -4.20 -7.25
N GLN A 248 11.58 -3.30 -6.46
CA GLN A 248 10.79 -2.20 -7.02
C GLN A 248 11.73 -1.27 -7.81
N PRO A 249 11.36 -0.84 -9.04
CA PRO A 249 12.10 0.20 -9.73
C PRO A 249 12.13 1.46 -8.85
N GLY A 250 13.31 2.05 -8.70
CA GLY A 250 13.59 3.10 -7.72
C GLY A 250 12.60 4.26 -7.80
N THR A 251 12.19 4.78 -6.65
CA THR A 251 11.30 5.94 -6.55
C THR A 251 11.92 7.13 -7.28
N VAL A 252 11.29 7.61 -8.35
CA VAL A 252 11.57 8.96 -8.86
C VAL A 252 11.22 9.94 -7.75
N SER A 253 12.09 10.93 -7.49
CA SER A 253 11.82 11.97 -6.49
C SER A 253 10.46 12.60 -6.77
N ALA A 254 9.64 12.71 -5.74
CA ALA A 254 8.34 13.38 -5.82
C ALA A 254 8.49 14.78 -6.43
N ILE A 255 7.70 15.09 -7.45
CA ILE A 255 7.67 16.39 -8.13
C ILE A 255 6.32 17.05 -7.87
N PRO A 256 6.27 18.26 -7.27
CA PRO A 256 5.01 18.98 -7.11
C PRO A 256 4.32 19.18 -8.46
N LEU A 257 3.01 18.92 -8.53
CA LEU A 257 2.22 19.05 -9.75
C LEU A 257 2.30 20.48 -10.30
N SER A 258 2.42 21.49 -9.44
CA SER A 258 2.60 22.90 -9.83
C SER A 258 3.87 23.16 -10.64
N THR A 259 4.88 22.29 -10.54
CA THR A 259 6.10 22.37 -11.35
C THR A 259 5.87 21.76 -12.74
N LEU A 260 5.07 20.70 -12.81
CA LEU A 260 4.76 19.99 -14.06
C LEU A 260 3.78 20.77 -14.96
N THR A 261 3.00 21.68 -14.38
CA THR A 261 2.07 22.57 -15.09
C THR A 261 2.63 23.98 -15.33
N ALA A 262 3.87 24.25 -14.90
CA ALA A 262 4.51 25.55 -15.07
C ALA A 262 4.90 25.83 -16.54
N ASP A 263 5.38 27.04 -16.83
CA ASP A 263 5.97 27.41 -18.12
C ASP A 263 7.45 27.79 -17.93
N PRO A 264 8.42 27.01 -18.46
CA PRO A 264 8.23 25.79 -19.24
C PRO A 264 7.84 24.58 -18.38
N ALA A 265 6.98 23.71 -18.92
CA ALA A 265 6.50 22.51 -18.23
C ALA A 265 7.62 21.45 -18.13
N GLU A 266 7.76 20.85 -16.96
CA GLU A 266 8.61 19.68 -16.74
C GLU A 266 7.89 18.38 -17.13
N SER A 267 8.65 17.28 -17.20
CA SER A 267 8.13 15.93 -17.47
C SER A 267 8.61 14.94 -16.41
N VAL A 268 7.84 13.86 -16.24
CA VAL A 268 8.20 12.72 -15.39
C VAL A 268 8.54 11.54 -16.30
N THR A 269 9.70 10.92 -16.10
CA THR A 269 10.03 9.67 -16.79
C THR A 269 10.15 8.56 -15.75
N TYR A 270 9.40 7.48 -15.94
CA TYR A 270 9.38 6.33 -15.04
C TYR A 270 9.10 5.04 -15.81
N GLY A 271 9.88 3.98 -15.52
CA GLY A 271 9.84 2.75 -16.30
C GLY A 271 10.07 3.03 -17.78
N ASP A 272 9.19 2.47 -18.63
CA ASP A 272 9.19 2.68 -20.07
C ASP A 272 8.38 3.91 -20.53
N PHE A 273 7.94 4.78 -19.62
CA PHE A 273 7.02 5.88 -19.92
C PHE A 273 7.62 7.26 -19.66
N THR A 274 7.23 8.22 -20.50
CA THR A 274 7.36 9.65 -20.23
C THR A 274 5.97 10.27 -20.13
N PHE A 275 5.78 11.08 -19.09
CA PHE A 275 4.56 11.82 -18.79
C PHE A 275 4.85 13.31 -18.84
N ASP A 276 4.10 14.05 -19.63
CA ASP A 276 4.29 15.50 -19.82
C ASP A 276 2.98 16.22 -20.13
N ASN A 277 3.07 17.53 -20.42
CA ASN A 277 1.93 18.36 -20.81
C ASN A 277 0.79 18.33 -19.78
N PHE A 278 1.16 18.45 -18.49
CA PHE A 278 0.21 18.41 -17.40
C PHE A 278 -0.69 19.65 -17.39
N GLU A 279 -1.96 19.43 -17.07
CA GLU A 279 -2.95 20.47 -16.79
C GLU A 279 -3.67 20.15 -15.48
N PHE A 280 -3.92 21.17 -14.68
CA PHE A 280 -4.69 21.07 -13.45
C PHE A 280 -5.78 22.14 -13.44
N ASN A 281 -7.03 21.73 -13.21
CA ASN A 281 -8.16 22.65 -13.17
C ASN A 281 -9.15 22.26 -12.07
N VAL A 282 -9.53 23.22 -11.22
CA VAL A 282 -10.67 23.07 -10.30
C VAL A 282 -11.91 23.61 -11.00
N VAL A 283 -12.83 22.72 -11.39
CA VAL A 283 -13.94 23.04 -12.31
C VAL A 283 -15.30 23.18 -11.61
N GLY A 284 -15.42 22.73 -10.36
CA GLY A 284 -16.65 22.91 -9.58
C GLY A 284 -16.40 22.65 -8.10
N SER A 285 -16.72 23.61 -7.25
CA SER A 285 -16.55 23.46 -5.80
C SER A 285 -17.56 24.29 -5.03
N SER A 286 -17.90 23.83 -3.82
CA SER A 286 -18.76 24.55 -2.87
C SER A 286 -18.39 24.18 -1.44
N GLY A 287 -18.70 25.06 -0.50
CA GLY A 287 -18.37 24.85 0.91
C GLY A 287 -16.87 24.90 1.20
N LYS A 288 -16.41 24.10 2.17
CA LYS A 288 -15.02 24.01 2.60
C LYS A 288 -14.36 22.79 1.95
N TRP A 289 -13.31 23.03 1.19
CA TRP A 289 -12.60 21.97 0.47
C TRP A 289 -11.10 22.25 0.42
N ILE A 290 -10.33 21.20 0.11
CA ILE A 290 -8.88 21.23 -0.11
C ILE A 290 -8.62 20.57 -1.46
N ALA A 291 -7.96 21.30 -2.35
CA ALA A 291 -7.38 20.80 -3.58
C ALA A 291 -6.38 21.85 -4.06
N SER A 292 -5.09 21.58 -3.88
CA SER A 292 -4.05 22.51 -4.27
C SER A 292 -3.02 21.80 -5.13
N GLU A 293 -2.79 22.36 -6.30
CA GLU A 293 -1.79 21.89 -7.25
C GLU A 293 -0.38 21.83 -6.63
N SER A 294 -0.02 22.79 -5.78
CA SER A 294 1.28 22.82 -5.10
C SER A 294 1.38 21.86 -3.91
N ALA A 295 0.27 21.21 -3.55
CA ALA A 295 0.19 20.24 -2.45
C ALA A 295 -0.12 18.82 -2.95
N ILE A 296 -0.02 18.61 -4.26
CA ILE A 296 -0.12 17.31 -4.91
C ILE A 296 1.24 17.03 -5.53
N ASP A 297 1.88 15.95 -5.12
CA ASP A 297 3.09 15.44 -5.72
C ASP A 297 2.76 14.38 -6.77
N VAL A 298 3.58 14.33 -7.82
CA VAL A 298 3.58 13.30 -8.84
C VAL A 298 4.83 12.45 -8.67
N GLN A 299 4.64 11.14 -8.59
CA GLN A 299 5.70 10.17 -8.37
C GLN A 299 5.58 9.03 -9.38
N GLY A 300 6.71 8.45 -9.77
CA GLY A 300 6.71 7.14 -10.43
C GLY A 300 6.12 6.07 -9.50
N PHE A 301 5.27 5.20 -10.04
CA PHE A 301 4.62 4.14 -9.27
C PHE A 301 4.63 2.83 -10.05
N THR A 302 5.02 1.75 -9.38
CA THR A 302 4.85 0.38 -9.85
C THR A 302 3.81 -0.31 -8.97
N THR A 303 2.92 -1.11 -9.58
CA THR A 303 1.98 -1.97 -8.85
C THR A 303 2.70 -2.81 -7.78
N PRO A 304 2.06 -3.17 -6.65
CA PRO A 304 2.72 -3.94 -5.59
C PRO A 304 3.35 -5.27 -6.06
N THR A 305 2.76 -5.95 -7.03
CA THR A 305 3.32 -7.16 -7.67
C THR A 305 4.49 -6.91 -8.63
N GLY A 306 4.79 -5.65 -8.97
CA GLY A 306 5.85 -5.29 -9.91
C GLY A 306 5.48 -5.42 -11.39
N SER A 307 4.20 -5.63 -11.74
CA SER A 307 3.80 -5.96 -13.12
C SER A 307 3.58 -4.77 -14.05
N GLU A 308 3.22 -3.60 -13.51
CA GLU A 308 2.89 -2.42 -14.32
C GLU A 308 3.48 -1.15 -13.70
N ASP A 309 3.93 -0.25 -14.58
CA ASP A 309 4.50 1.04 -14.21
C ASP A 309 3.56 2.19 -14.59
N GLY A 310 3.68 3.31 -13.87
CA GLY A 310 2.96 4.54 -14.18
C GLY A 310 3.22 5.62 -13.15
N LEU A 311 2.16 6.33 -12.77
CA LEU A 311 2.21 7.48 -11.87
C LEU A 311 1.35 7.29 -10.63
N ARG A 312 1.79 7.92 -9.55
CA ARG A 312 0.98 8.24 -8.38
C ARG A 312 0.84 9.74 -8.27
N PHE A 313 -0.39 10.21 -8.14
CA PHE A 313 -0.69 11.52 -7.57
C PHE A 313 -0.86 11.35 -6.07
N ALA A 314 -0.05 12.01 -5.25
CA ALA A 314 -0.07 11.95 -3.80
C ALA A 314 -0.29 13.35 -3.21
N GLY A 315 -1.34 13.54 -2.43
CA GLY A 315 -1.68 14.81 -1.80
C GLY A 315 -3.16 14.92 -1.49
N LEU A 316 -3.49 15.69 -0.46
CA LEU A 316 -4.84 15.75 0.07
C LEU A 316 -5.82 16.49 -0.87
N ILE A 317 -6.84 15.76 -1.30
CA ILE A 317 -8.06 16.29 -1.88
C ILE A 317 -9.20 16.00 -0.91
N ALA A 318 -9.85 17.04 -0.38
CA ALA A 318 -10.85 16.87 0.66
C ALA A 318 -12.07 17.77 0.49
N ALA A 319 -13.21 17.28 0.96
CA ALA A 319 -14.41 18.07 1.17
C ALA A 319 -14.86 17.95 2.64
N LEU A 320 -14.94 19.07 3.35
CA LEU A 320 -15.10 19.14 4.81
C LEU A 320 -16.52 19.60 5.20
N SER A 321 -17.48 18.70 5.07
CA SER A 321 -18.88 18.93 5.44
C SER A 321 -19.15 19.09 6.95
N ASN A 322 -18.18 18.79 7.81
CA ASN A 322 -18.19 19.13 9.23
C ASN A 322 -18.07 20.65 9.45
N VAL A 323 -17.54 21.39 8.47
CA VAL A 323 -17.46 22.85 8.47
C VAL A 323 -18.66 23.46 7.73
N THR A 324 -18.93 22.98 6.51
CA THR A 324 -20.05 23.45 5.68
C THR A 324 -20.73 22.28 5.01
N ALA A 325 -21.96 21.95 5.42
CA ALA A 325 -22.72 20.84 4.85
C ALA A 325 -22.74 20.87 3.31
N ASN A 326 -22.65 19.69 2.69
CA ASN A 326 -22.54 19.49 1.24
C ASN A 326 -21.32 20.21 0.63
N SER A 327 -20.20 20.22 1.37
CA SER A 327 -18.93 20.62 0.79
C SER A 327 -18.56 19.65 -0.33
N GLN A 328 -18.04 20.19 -1.42
CA GLN A 328 -17.62 19.39 -2.56
C GLN A 328 -16.45 20.05 -3.30
N VAL A 329 -15.64 19.23 -3.95
CA VAL A 329 -14.65 19.66 -4.93
C VAL A 329 -14.63 18.71 -6.11
N THR A 330 -14.59 19.27 -7.30
CA THR A 330 -14.36 18.59 -8.57
C THR A 330 -13.18 19.24 -9.24
N LEU A 331 -12.19 18.41 -9.58
CA LEU A 331 -11.00 18.86 -10.31
C LEU A 331 -10.71 17.92 -11.48
N THR A 332 -9.89 18.41 -12.40
CA THR A 332 -9.43 17.68 -13.56
C THR A 332 -7.91 17.74 -13.62
N ILE A 333 -7.28 16.59 -13.81
CA ILE A 333 -5.86 16.47 -14.12
C ILE A 333 -5.78 15.88 -15.53
N ALA A 334 -5.05 16.51 -16.43
CA ALA A 334 -4.78 15.96 -17.75
C ALA A 334 -3.29 15.92 -18.01
N TYR A 335 -2.82 14.93 -18.76
CA TYR A 335 -1.41 14.78 -19.13
C TYR A 335 -1.28 13.85 -20.33
N ASP A 336 -0.13 13.91 -20.99
CA ASP A 336 0.23 13.01 -22.09
C ASP A 336 1.09 11.86 -21.55
N VAL A 337 0.87 10.65 -22.06
CA VAL A 337 1.72 9.49 -21.80
C VAL A 337 2.32 8.99 -23.10
N THR A 338 3.64 8.92 -23.14
CA THR A 338 4.41 8.45 -24.28
C THR A 338 5.24 7.23 -23.89
N LEU A 339 5.15 6.18 -24.70
CA LEU A 339 5.97 4.98 -24.55
C LEU A 339 7.36 5.21 -25.14
N ASN A 340 8.40 5.01 -24.33
CA ASN A 340 9.79 5.14 -24.72
C ASN A 340 10.37 3.86 -25.33
N ASN A 341 9.73 2.72 -25.05
CA ASN A 341 10.15 1.42 -25.55
C ASN A 341 9.51 1.11 -26.93
N PRO A 342 10.28 1.07 -28.03
CA PRO A 342 9.73 0.86 -29.36
C PRO A 342 9.25 -0.59 -29.62
N GLU A 343 9.57 -1.53 -28.74
CA GLU A 343 9.19 -2.94 -28.85
C GLU A 343 7.88 -3.26 -28.11
N GLY A 344 7.37 -2.31 -27.32
CA GLY A 344 6.12 -2.44 -26.58
C GLY A 344 4.99 -1.65 -27.23
N ALA A 345 3.78 -1.92 -26.76
CA ALA A 345 2.62 -1.08 -27.00
C ALA A 345 1.73 -1.07 -25.76
N ILE A 346 1.18 0.10 -25.44
CA ILE A 346 0.26 0.30 -24.31
C ILE A 346 -1.01 -0.50 -24.60
N HIS A 347 -1.43 -1.34 -23.66
CA HIS A 347 -2.57 -2.24 -23.84
C HIS A 347 -3.69 -1.98 -22.82
N ASP A 348 -3.34 -1.92 -21.54
CA ASP A 348 -4.32 -1.71 -20.46
C ASP A 348 -3.97 -0.49 -19.63
N VAL A 349 -4.98 -0.02 -18.89
CA VAL A 349 -4.82 0.91 -17.79
C VAL A 349 -5.36 0.30 -16.51
N THR A 350 -4.61 0.46 -15.43
CA THR A 350 -5.05 0.12 -14.08
C THR A 350 -5.10 1.40 -13.25
N MET A 351 -6.13 1.52 -12.41
CA MET A 351 -6.30 2.64 -11.50
C MET A 351 -6.68 2.14 -10.12
N SER A 352 -6.03 2.67 -9.08
CA SER A 352 -6.47 2.49 -7.70
C SER A 352 -6.41 3.80 -6.93
N PHE A 353 -7.20 3.91 -5.87
CA PHE A 353 -7.24 5.09 -5.02
C PHE A 353 -7.70 4.74 -3.61
N ASN A 354 -7.56 5.69 -2.67
CA ASN A 354 -7.95 5.52 -1.28
C ASN A 354 -9.09 6.44 -0.83
N GLY A 355 -10.02 6.79 -1.74
CA GLY A 355 -11.12 7.69 -1.41
C GLY A 355 -11.98 7.16 -0.25
N ALA A 356 -12.13 7.96 0.81
CA ALA A 356 -12.71 7.51 2.07
C ALA A 356 -13.61 8.58 2.72
N PRO A 357 -14.95 8.41 2.65
CA PRO A 357 -15.89 9.26 3.36
C PRO A 357 -16.05 8.81 4.82
N THR A 358 -16.02 9.76 5.76
CA THR A 358 -16.28 9.52 7.20
C THR A 358 -17.77 9.37 7.53
N HIS A 359 -18.65 9.68 6.59
CA HIS A 359 -20.10 9.63 6.76
C HIS A 359 -20.77 8.99 5.54
N TYR A 360 -21.95 8.38 5.74
CA TYR A 360 -22.57 7.47 4.77
C TYR A 360 -23.02 8.14 3.45
N ASP A 361 -23.28 9.45 3.48
CA ASP A 361 -23.74 10.24 2.33
C ASP A 361 -22.62 11.03 1.63
N GLY A 362 -21.40 10.99 2.17
CA GLY A 362 -20.21 11.46 1.46
C GLY A 362 -19.75 10.44 0.42
N TRP A 363 -19.03 10.89 -0.60
CA TRP A 363 -18.47 10.00 -1.61
C TRP A 363 -17.27 10.57 -2.35
N ALA A 364 -16.46 9.67 -2.90
CA ALA A 364 -15.28 9.99 -3.70
C ALA A 364 -15.28 9.17 -5.00
N GLN A 365 -14.79 9.77 -6.09
CA GLN A 365 -14.69 9.11 -7.39
C GLN A 365 -13.51 9.60 -8.24
N VAL A 366 -12.76 8.59 -8.69
CA VAL A 366 -11.79 8.47 -9.78
C VAL A 366 -12.37 8.24 -11.17
N GLY A 367 -12.64 9.22 -12.04
CA GLY A 367 -13.00 8.93 -13.44
C GLY A 367 -11.82 9.17 -14.38
N LYS A 368 -11.42 8.21 -15.21
CA LYS A 368 -10.35 8.34 -16.19
C LYS A 368 -10.89 8.15 -17.61
N SER A 369 -10.49 9.03 -18.51
CA SER A 369 -10.67 8.88 -19.96
C SER A 369 -9.32 8.91 -20.66
N ILE A 370 -9.12 8.00 -21.62
CA ILE A 370 -7.92 7.90 -22.44
C ILE A 370 -8.29 8.27 -23.87
N LEU A 371 -7.55 9.21 -24.45
CA LEU A 371 -7.82 9.76 -25.76
C LEU A 371 -6.62 9.55 -26.69
N LEU A 372 -6.90 9.22 -27.94
CA LEU A 372 -5.96 9.25 -29.06
C LEU A 372 -6.48 10.26 -30.09
N ASP A 373 -5.67 11.27 -30.42
CA ASP A 373 -6.05 12.35 -31.33
C ASP A 373 -7.41 13.01 -30.98
N GLY A 374 -7.68 13.16 -29.68
CA GLY A 374 -8.93 13.72 -29.15
C GLY A 374 -10.15 12.78 -29.18
N THR A 375 -9.97 11.53 -29.62
CA THR A 375 -11.03 10.49 -29.61
C THR A 375 -10.86 9.59 -28.39
N GLY A 376 -11.91 9.42 -27.59
CA GLY A 376 -11.90 8.51 -26.44
C GLY A 376 -11.78 7.05 -26.87
N ILE A 377 -10.77 6.36 -26.36
CA ILE A 377 -10.45 4.95 -26.67
C ILE A 377 -10.48 4.03 -25.44
N GLY A 378 -10.51 4.58 -24.23
CA GLY A 378 -10.60 3.81 -22.99
C GLY A 378 -11.12 4.65 -21.83
N GLU A 379 -11.76 3.99 -20.88
CA GLU A 379 -12.25 4.61 -19.65
C GLU A 379 -12.02 3.66 -18.48
N ALA A 380 -11.67 4.21 -17.30
CA ALA A 380 -11.59 3.47 -16.05
C ALA A 380 -12.22 4.29 -14.93
N MET A 381 -12.77 3.61 -13.92
CA MET A 381 -13.42 4.30 -12.80
C MET A 381 -13.26 3.57 -11.47
N VAL A 382 -12.83 4.32 -10.45
CA VAL A 382 -12.79 3.89 -9.05
C VAL A 382 -13.67 4.82 -8.20
N TYR A 383 -14.29 4.29 -7.15
CA TYR A 383 -15.20 5.05 -6.30
C TYR A 383 -15.41 4.42 -4.92
N ASN A 384 -15.84 5.27 -3.98
CA ASN A 384 -16.36 4.91 -2.68
C ASN A 384 -17.59 5.77 -2.42
N ARG A 385 -18.78 5.15 -2.51
CA ARG A 385 -20.10 5.75 -2.46
C ARG A 385 -20.98 4.93 -1.51
N PRO A 386 -20.81 5.05 -0.19
CA PRO A 386 -21.49 4.18 0.79
C PRO A 386 -23.02 4.23 0.71
N ALA A 387 -23.60 5.35 0.25
CA ALA A 387 -25.03 5.49 0.04
C ALA A 387 -25.58 4.68 -1.15
N GLN A 388 -24.73 4.19 -2.06
CA GLN A 388 -25.19 3.40 -3.20
C GLN A 388 -25.52 1.96 -2.78
N PRO A 389 -26.71 1.45 -3.14
CA PRO A 389 -27.17 0.13 -2.66
C PRO A 389 -26.52 -1.05 -3.37
N VAL A 390 -25.92 -0.83 -4.55
CA VAL A 390 -25.29 -1.85 -5.37
C VAL A 390 -23.90 -1.37 -5.69
N ASP A 391 -22.91 -2.22 -5.39
CA ASP A 391 -21.49 -1.95 -5.62
C ASP A 391 -21.08 -0.57 -5.07
N PRO A 392 -21.14 -0.36 -3.74
CA PRO A 392 -20.84 0.95 -3.14
C PRO A 392 -19.36 1.32 -3.24
N ILE A 393 -18.47 0.35 -3.47
CA ILE A 393 -17.02 0.55 -3.38
C ILE A 393 -16.32 -0.24 -4.49
N LYS A 394 -15.53 0.48 -5.29
CA LYS A 394 -14.62 -0.06 -6.29
C LYS A 394 -13.28 0.67 -6.17
N LEU A 395 -12.32 0.08 -5.47
CA LEU A 395 -11.03 0.70 -5.16
C LEU A 395 -9.95 0.46 -6.21
N LEU A 396 -10.16 -0.52 -7.08
CA LEU A 396 -9.30 -0.91 -8.18
C LEU A 396 -10.15 -1.08 -9.43
N ASP A 397 -9.66 -0.58 -10.55
CA ASP A 397 -10.22 -0.85 -11.87
C ASP A 397 -9.08 -1.15 -12.85
N HIS A 398 -9.33 -2.10 -13.74
CA HIS A 398 -8.42 -2.48 -14.80
C HIS A 398 -9.21 -2.57 -16.09
N GLN A 399 -8.74 -1.89 -17.14
CA GLN A 399 -9.48 -1.75 -18.39
C GLN A 399 -8.54 -1.86 -19.58
N ILE A 400 -8.92 -2.73 -20.52
CA ILE A 400 -8.26 -2.84 -21.83
C ILE A 400 -8.60 -1.59 -22.64
N ILE A 401 -7.59 -0.95 -23.21
CA ILE A 401 -7.77 0.25 -24.02
C ILE A 401 -8.24 -0.17 -25.41
N GLY A 402 -9.46 0.21 -25.78
CA GLY A 402 -10.03 -0.02 -27.11
C GLY A 402 -10.00 -1.48 -27.56
N THR A 403 -9.53 -1.71 -28.79
CA THR A 403 -9.43 -3.05 -29.39
C THR A 403 -8.00 -3.42 -29.78
N GLY A 404 -6.98 -2.75 -29.25
CA GLY A 404 -5.60 -2.92 -29.72
C GLY A 404 -4.54 -2.41 -28.76
N SER A 405 -3.28 -2.48 -29.21
CA SER A 405 -2.12 -1.94 -28.51
C SER A 405 -1.63 -0.67 -29.20
N TYR A 406 -1.25 0.35 -28.43
CA TYR A 406 -0.95 1.68 -28.92
C TYR A 406 0.53 2.04 -28.70
N THR A 407 1.17 2.56 -29.75
CA THR A 407 2.55 3.08 -29.69
C THR A 407 2.61 4.60 -29.78
N GLN A 408 1.46 5.24 -29.95
CA GLN A 408 1.35 6.69 -30.03
C GLN A 408 1.19 7.29 -28.63
N THR A 409 1.51 8.58 -28.49
CA THR A 409 1.18 9.35 -27.30
C THR A 409 -0.32 9.34 -27.05
N LEU A 410 -0.73 9.01 -25.84
CA LEU A 410 -2.12 9.04 -25.40
C LEU A 410 -2.33 10.23 -24.48
N ARG A 411 -3.46 10.92 -24.63
CA ARG A 411 -3.89 11.97 -23.70
C ARG A 411 -4.76 11.33 -22.62
N VAL A 412 -4.46 11.60 -21.37
CA VAL A 412 -5.22 11.10 -20.21
C VAL A 412 -5.94 12.25 -19.55
N HIS A 413 -7.24 12.07 -19.29
CA HIS A 413 -8.07 13.03 -18.56
C HIS A 413 -8.67 12.36 -17.33
N ASP A 414 -8.28 12.84 -16.15
CA ASP A 414 -8.83 12.40 -14.88
C ASP A 414 -9.82 13.43 -14.35
N ARG A 415 -11.04 13.01 -14.08
CA ARG A 415 -12.06 13.77 -13.37
C ARG A 415 -12.20 13.22 -11.96
N ILE A 416 -11.81 14.03 -10.99
CA ILE A 416 -11.82 13.68 -9.57
C ILE A 416 -12.97 14.42 -8.90
N ILE A 417 -13.82 13.69 -8.20
CA ILE A 417 -14.96 14.25 -7.46
C ILE A 417 -14.89 13.79 -6.01
N VAL A 418 -15.01 14.75 -5.09
CA VAL A 418 -15.05 14.51 -3.64
C VAL A 418 -16.20 15.32 -3.05
N GLU A 419 -17.12 14.64 -2.37
CA GLU A 419 -18.28 15.25 -1.69
C GLU A 419 -18.33 14.77 -0.24
N GLY A 420 -18.44 15.71 0.70
CA GLY A 420 -18.41 15.43 2.15
C GLY A 420 -19.76 14.99 2.73
N GLY A 421 -20.85 15.02 1.95
CA GLY A 421 -22.20 14.71 2.42
C GLY A 421 -22.81 15.81 3.31
N LEU A 422 -23.84 15.48 4.10
CA LEU A 422 -24.51 16.43 4.99
C LEU A 422 -23.66 16.81 6.21
N SER A 423 -22.85 15.88 6.71
CA SER A 423 -21.96 16.04 7.85
C SER A 423 -20.77 15.11 7.71
N GLY A 424 -19.59 15.53 8.18
CA GLY A 424 -18.37 14.73 8.08
C GLY A 424 -17.40 15.27 7.04
N ALA A 425 -16.47 14.44 6.61
CA ALA A 425 -15.48 14.74 5.60
C ALA A 425 -15.28 13.56 4.65
N THR A 426 -14.86 13.85 3.42
CA THR A 426 -14.38 12.85 2.47
C THR A 426 -13.01 13.27 1.98
N THR A 427 -12.08 12.32 1.94
CA THR A 427 -10.69 12.55 1.52
C THR A 427 -10.29 11.58 0.40
N ILE A 428 -9.38 12.02 -0.45
CA ILE A 428 -8.52 11.20 -1.31
C ILE A 428 -7.11 11.75 -1.08
N SER A 429 -6.13 10.88 -0.84
CA SER A 429 -4.73 11.31 -0.71
C SER A 429 -3.80 10.65 -1.71
N TYR A 430 -4.23 9.57 -2.37
CA TYR A 430 -3.53 9.13 -3.57
C TYR A 430 -4.44 8.56 -4.65
N ILE A 431 -3.94 8.66 -5.87
CA ILE A 431 -4.48 8.01 -7.06
C ILE A 431 -3.29 7.37 -7.78
N ASN A 432 -3.26 6.05 -7.82
CA ASN A 432 -2.27 5.28 -8.57
C ASN A 432 -2.83 4.92 -9.94
N GLN A 433 -2.00 5.03 -10.95
CA GLN A 433 -2.37 4.81 -12.33
C GLN A 433 -1.21 4.15 -13.07
N THR A 434 -1.44 2.96 -13.60
CA THR A 434 -0.40 2.19 -14.30
C THR A 434 -0.87 1.75 -15.66
N PHE A 435 0.09 1.47 -16.53
CA PHE A 435 -0.14 1.02 -17.90
C PHE A 435 0.57 -0.31 -18.13
N SER A 436 -0.13 -1.25 -18.75
CA SER A 436 0.45 -2.54 -19.15
C SER A 436 1.04 -2.44 -20.55
N LEU A 437 2.11 -3.20 -20.79
CA LEU A 437 2.74 -3.33 -22.10
C LEU A 437 2.48 -4.70 -22.69
N THR A 438 2.04 -4.74 -23.95
CA THR A 438 2.07 -5.97 -24.76
C THR A 438 3.29 -5.93 -25.67
N PRO A 439 4.11 -6.99 -25.72
CA PRO A 439 5.21 -7.09 -26.67
C PRO A 439 4.66 -7.06 -28.10
N ILE A 440 5.24 -6.22 -28.96
CA ILE A 440 4.96 -6.28 -30.39
C ILE A 440 5.76 -7.46 -30.95
N PRO A 441 5.12 -8.48 -31.56
CA PRO A 441 5.87 -9.60 -32.12
C PRO A 441 6.85 -9.09 -33.18
N GLU A 442 8.14 -9.41 -33.01
CA GLU A 442 9.14 -9.01 -34.00
C GLU A 442 8.73 -9.52 -35.40
N PRO A 443 8.93 -8.71 -36.45
CA PRO A 443 8.67 -9.14 -37.82
C PRO A 443 9.38 -10.45 -38.18
N ALA A 444 10.55 -10.72 -37.59
CA ALA A 444 11.32 -11.95 -37.77
C ALA A 444 10.62 -13.19 -37.19
N VAL A 445 9.91 -13.07 -36.07
CA VAL A 445 9.14 -14.15 -35.45
C VAL A 445 7.90 -14.48 -36.32
N LEU A 446 7.23 -13.46 -36.84
CA LEU A 446 6.16 -13.63 -37.83
C LEU A 446 6.68 -14.29 -39.12
N LEU A 447 7.84 -13.84 -39.62
CA LEU A 447 8.46 -14.40 -40.82
C LEU A 447 8.86 -15.87 -40.62
N MET A 448 9.47 -16.22 -39.48
CA MET A 448 9.84 -17.60 -39.14
C MET A 448 8.62 -18.50 -38.94
N THR A 449 7.54 -17.97 -38.38
CA THR A 449 6.28 -18.73 -38.22
C THR A 449 5.61 -18.96 -39.59
N MET A 450 5.56 -17.94 -40.45
CA MET A 450 5.04 -18.05 -41.81
C MET A 450 5.91 -18.93 -42.72
N LEU A 451 7.24 -18.93 -42.54
CA LEU A 451 8.17 -19.79 -43.28
C LEU A 451 8.22 -21.24 -42.73
N GLY A 452 7.93 -21.44 -41.44
CA GLY A 452 7.89 -22.76 -40.80
C GLY A 452 6.63 -23.58 -41.09
N LEU A 453 5.48 -22.93 -41.25
CA LEU A 453 4.19 -23.57 -41.58
C LEU A 453 4.20 -24.41 -42.87
N PRO A 454 4.77 -23.95 -44.01
CA PRO A 454 4.87 -24.78 -45.22
C PRO A 454 5.83 -25.97 -45.09
N LEU A 455 6.83 -25.92 -44.20
CA LEU A 455 7.75 -27.04 -43.96
C LEU A 455 7.13 -28.17 -43.13
N VAL A 456 6.18 -27.85 -42.24
CA VAL A 456 5.45 -28.85 -41.45
C VAL A 456 4.34 -29.53 -42.28
N ILE A 457 3.66 -28.78 -43.15
CA ILE A 457 2.63 -29.33 -44.04
C ILE A 457 3.23 -30.29 -45.08
N ARG A 458 4.41 -29.98 -45.64
CA ARG A 458 5.10 -30.88 -46.60
C ARG A 458 5.64 -32.18 -46.00
N ARG A 459 5.76 -32.27 -44.66
CA ARG A 459 6.23 -33.51 -44.00
C ARG A 459 5.13 -34.52 -43.72
N ARG A 460 3.85 -34.17 -43.93
CA ARG A 460 2.70 -35.08 -43.74
C ARG A 460 2.23 -35.80 -45.01
N GLU A 461 2.73 -35.44 -46.20
CA GLU A 461 2.39 -36.14 -47.46
C GLU A 461 3.38 -37.28 -47.84
N LYS A 462 4.34 -37.61 -46.96
CA LYS A 462 5.25 -38.76 -47.14
C LYS A 462 5.30 -39.66 -45.91
N ARG A 463 4.14 -40.13 -45.46
CA ARG A 463 4.04 -41.34 -44.64
C ARG A 463 2.95 -42.25 -45.17
#